data_AF-A0A2E0UEI1-F1
#
_entry.id   AF-A0A2E0UEI1-F1
#
_cell.length_a   1.000
_cell.length_b   1.000
_cell.length_c   1.000
_cell.angle_alpha   90.00
_cell.angle_beta   90.00
_cell.angle_gamma   90.00
#
_symmetry.space_group_name_H-M   'P 1'
#
loop_
_entity.id
_entity.type
_entity.pdbx_description
1 polymer ?
#
loop_
_entity_poly.entity_id
_entity_poly.type
_entity_poly.pdbx_seq_one_letter_code
_entity_poly.pdbx_strand_id
1 'polypeptide(L)'
;MVKLDEETRKALLLFNRRAEAAESEAVEDKRLAKAAKAKDDAAGALKKAQDAGAEADVIAEADTAYRAALKTWQDLRDGVEPEEPANESEEPANESEEPANESEEPANES
;
A
#
# COMPACT_ATOMS: atom_id res chain seq x y z
N MET A 1 -18.34 23.05 27.10
CA MET A 1 -17.65 22.51 25.93
C MET A 1 -16.15 22.68 26.15
N VAL A 2 -15.38 21.62 26.34
CA VAL A 2 -13.93 21.72 26.48
C VAL A 2 -13.38 22.07 25.09
N LYS A 3 -12.83 23.27 24.93
CA LYS A 3 -12.20 23.69 23.67
C LYS A 3 -10.88 22.93 23.58
N LEU A 4 -10.73 22.12 22.53
CA LEU A 4 -9.49 21.40 22.28
C LEU A 4 -8.38 22.43 22.01
N ASP A 5 -7.34 22.41 22.82
CA ASP A 5 -6.23 23.36 22.70
C ASP A 5 -5.53 23.19 21.35
N GLU A 6 -5.00 24.29 20.78
CA GLU A 6 -4.34 24.28 19.48
C GLU A 6 -3.13 23.35 19.47
N GLU A 7 -2.42 23.24 20.59
CA GLU A 7 -1.32 22.30 20.77
C GLU A 7 -1.78 20.84 20.67
N THR A 8 -2.97 20.54 21.21
CA THR A 8 -3.55 19.20 21.14
C THR A 8 -3.99 18.86 19.72
N ARG A 9 -4.53 19.84 18.98
CA ARG A 9 -4.87 19.66 17.55
C ARG A 9 -3.63 19.38 16.70
N LYS A 10 -2.54 20.12 16.91
CA LYS A 10 -1.26 19.89 16.21
C LYS A 10 -0.67 18.52 16.55
N ALA A 11 -0.74 18.10 17.81
CA ALA A 11 -0.27 16.78 18.23
C ALA A 11 -1.05 15.64 17.55
N LEU A 12 -2.37 15.76 17.44
CA LEU A 12 -3.22 14.77 16.74
C LEU A 12 -2.91 14.69 15.25
N LEU A 13 -2.71 15.82 14.58
CA LEU A 13 -2.33 15.85 13.15
C LEU A 13 -0.98 15.15 12.90
N LEU A 14 0.02 15.41 13.75
CA LEU A 14 1.32 14.75 13.64
C LEU A 14 1.24 13.24 13.92
N PHE A 15 0.42 12.84 14.89
CA PHE A 15 0.18 11.43 15.20
C PHE A 15 -0.48 10.70 14.03
N ASN A 16 -1.55 11.26 13.46
CA ASN A 16 -2.25 10.67 12.32
C ASN A 16 -1.32 10.53 11.11
N ARG A 17 -0.57 11.58 10.77
CA ARG A 17 0.42 11.52 9.69
C ARG A 17 1.46 10.41 9.88
N ARG A 18 1.88 10.18 11.13
CA ARG A 18 2.82 9.11 11.46
C ARG A 18 2.17 7.73 11.41
N ALA A 19 0.90 7.64 11.81
CA ALA A 19 0.13 6.40 11.70
C ALA A 19 -0.07 6.01 10.22
N GLU A 20 -0.43 6.96 9.37
CA GLU A 20 -0.54 6.77 7.91
C GLU A 20 0.78 6.33 7.29
N ALA A 21 1.91 6.97 7.66
CA ALA A 21 3.23 6.55 7.19
C ALA A 21 3.56 5.11 7.63
N ALA A 22 3.31 4.76 8.89
CA ALA A 22 3.55 3.41 9.41
C ALA A 22 2.62 2.36 8.76
N GLU A 23 1.38 2.73 8.42
CA GLU A 23 0.46 1.86 7.69
C GLU A 23 0.92 1.66 6.24
N SER A 24 1.40 2.71 5.57
CA SER A 24 1.94 2.61 4.21
C SER A 24 3.17 1.69 4.16
N GLU A 25 4.11 1.84 5.09
CA GLU A 25 5.28 0.95 5.23
C GLU A 25 4.84 -0.50 5.50
N ALA A 26 3.86 -0.71 6.39
CA ALA A 26 3.35 -2.04 6.69
C ALA A 26 2.62 -2.70 5.50
N VAL A 27 1.96 -1.91 4.64
CA VAL A 27 1.33 -2.40 3.42
C VAL A 27 2.40 -2.79 2.38
N GLU A 28 3.43 -1.98 2.21
CA GLU A 28 4.58 -2.30 1.33
C GLU A 28 5.30 -3.58 1.78
N ASP A 29 5.58 -3.71 3.08
CA ASP A 29 6.18 -4.91 3.66
C ASP A 29 5.31 -6.17 3.43
N LYS A 30 3.99 -6.04 3.60
CA LYS A 30 3.04 -7.14 3.32
C LYS A 30 3.00 -7.50 1.84
N ARG A 31 3.03 -6.51 0.94
CA ARG A 31 3.04 -6.72 -0.52
C ARG A 31 4.33 -7.45 -0.93
N LEU A 32 5.47 -7.03 -0.41
CA LEU A 32 6.77 -7.68 -0.64
C LEU A 32 6.80 -9.11 -0.10
N ALA A 33 6.27 -9.34 1.11
CA ALA A 33 6.17 -10.68 1.69
C ALA A 33 5.25 -11.61 0.88
N LYS A 34 4.12 -11.09 0.37
CA LYS A 34 3.20 -11.84 -0.50
C LYS A 34 3.86 -12.21 -1.83
N ALA A 35 4.59 -11.28 -2.44
CA ALA A 35 5.32 -11.53 -3.68
C ALA A 35 6.48 -12.52 -3.49
N ALA A 36 7.19 -12.45 -2.35
CA ALA A 36 8.23 -13.40 -2.00
C ALA A 36 7.66 -14.83 -1.90
N LYS A 37 6.53 -14.96 -1.19
CA LYS A 37 5.83 -16.24 -1.08
C LYS A 37 5.35 -16.76 -2.43
N ALA A 38 4.78 -15.92 -3.29
CA ALA A 38 4.33 -16.32 -4.62
C ALA A 38 5.48 -16.85 -5.50
N LYS A 39 6.66 -16.23 -5.42
CA LYS A 39 7.87 -16.71 -6.09
C LYS A 39 8.32 -18.07 -5.53
N ASP A 40 8.34 -18.23 -4.21
CA ASP A 40 8.75 -19.49 -3.58
C ASP A 40 7.78 -20.64 -3.89
N ASP A 41 6.48 -20.37 -3.89
CA ASP A 41 5.44 -21.31 -4.27
C ASP A 41 5.58 -21.73 -5.75
N ALA A 42 5.83 -20.78 -6.65
CA ALA A 42 6.08 -21.05 -8.07
C ALA A 42 7.39 -21.85 -8.29
N ALA A 43 8.44 -21.57 -7.52
CA ALA A 43 9.69 -22.34 -7.54
C ALA A 43 9.44 -23.79 -7.11
N GLY A 44 8.65 -23.98 -6.05
CA GLY A 44 8.24 -25.29 -5.58
C GLY A 44 7.43 -26.07 -6.61
N ALA A 45 6.50 -25.39 -7.31
CA ALA A 45 5.71 -25.99 -8.38
C ALA A 45 6.58 -26.41 -9.57
N LEU A 46 7.51 -25.57 -10.01
CA LEU A 46 8.47 -25.88 -11.08
C LEU A 46 9.33 -27.09 -10.71
N LYS A 47 9.91 -27.08 -9.50
CA LYS A 47 10.73 -28.19 -9.02
C LYS A 47 9.93 -29.49 -8.95
N LYS A 48 8.70 -29.43 -8.45
CA LYS A 48 7.81 -30.60 -8.39
C LYS A 48 7.46 -31.12 -9.78
N ALA A 49 7.20 -30.25 -10.75
CA ALA A 49 6.93 -30.64 -12.13
C ALA A 49 8.15 -31.34 -12.77
N GLN A 50 9.35 -30.82 -12.53
CA GLN A 50 10.60 -31.44 -12.97
C GLN A 50 10.86 -32.79 -12.29
N ASP A 51 10.74 -32.86 -10.97
CA ASP A 51 10.98 -34.08 -10.19
C ASP A 51 9.94 -35.17 -10.48
N ALA A 52 8.70 -34.79 -10.85
CA ALA A 52 7.65 -35.72 -11.28
C ALA A 52 7.77 -36.16 -12.75
N GLY A 53 8.72 -35.61 -13.52
CA GLY A 53 8.86 -35.87 -14.95
C GLY A 53 7.64 -35.43 -15.76
N ALA A 54 7.04 -34.29 -15.39
CA ALA A 54 5.91 -33.72 -16.12
C ALA A 54 6.28 -33.42 -17.58
N GLU A 55 5.26 -33.32 -18.43
CA GLU A 55 5.42 -32.95 -19.83
C GLU A 55 6.20 -31.63 -19.98
N ALA A 56 6.98 -31.51 -21.06
CA ALA A 56 7.84 -30.35 -21.30
C ALA A 56 7.05 -29.04 -21.31
N ASP A 57 5.82 -29.05 -21.83
CA ASP A 57 4.92 -27.89 -21.84
C ASP A 57 4.52 -27.45 -20.42
N VAL A 58 4.29 -28.41 -19.52
CA VAL A 58 3.93 -28.13 -18.12
C VAL A 58 5.12 -27.55 -17.35
N ILE A 59 6.33 -28.04 -17.62
CA ILE A 59 7.56 -27.48 -17.05
C ILE A 59 7.82 -26.07 -17.58
N ALA A 60 7.58 -25.83 -18.88
CA ALA A 60 7.73 -24.51 -19.49
C ALA A 60 6.71 -23.51 -18.92
N GLU A 61 5.45 -23.90 -18.76
CA GLU A 61 4.42 -23.07 -18.13
C GLU A 61 4.81 -22.72 -16.68
N ALA A 62 5.26 -23.71 -15.90
CA ALA A 62 5.73 -23.48 -14.54
C ALA A 62 6.97 -22.57 -14.48
N ASP A 63 7.90 -22.68 -15.43
CA ASP A 63 9.09 -21.80 -15.52
C ASP A 63 8.69 -20.36 -15.88
N THR A 64 7.74 -20.18 -16.80
CA THR A 64 7.20 -18.85 -17.12
C THR A 64 6.50 -18.21 -15.92
N ALA A 65 5.71 -18.99 -15.17
CA ALA A 65 5.06 -18.53 -13.94
C ALA A 65 6.08 -18.16 -12.86
N TYR A 66 7.14 -18.96 -12.68
CA TYR A 66 8.23 -18.65 -11.75
C TYR A 66 8.97 -17.37 -12.12
N ARG A 67 9.33 -17.19 -13.40
CA ARG A 67 10.00 -15.97 -13.88
C ARG A 67 9.12 -14.73 -13.74
N ALA A 68 7.82 -14.84 -14.02
CA ALA A 68 6.88 -13.74 -13.83
C ALA A 68 6.79 -13.34 -12.35
N ALA A 69 6.63 -14.30 -11.44
CA ALA A 69 6.60 -14.04 -10.00
C ALA A 69 7.92 -13.47 -9.47
N LEU A 70 9.06 -13.94 -10.00
CA LEU A 70 10.38 -13.43 -9.65
C LEU A 70 10.56 -11.98 -10.10
N LYS A 71 10.09 -11.63 -11.30
CA LYS A 71 10.09 -10.25 -11.81
C LYS A 71 9.24 -9.34 -10.91
N THR A 72 8.01 -9.73 -10.60
CA THR A 72 7.12 -8.94 -9.73
C THR A 72 7.73 -8.72 -8.34
N TRP A 73 8.37 -9.74 -7.76
CA TRP A 73 9.06 -9.58 -6.47
C TRP A 73 10.29 -8.66 -6.56
N GLN A 74 11.06 -8.73 -7.65
CA GLN A 74 12.19 -7.83 -7.87
C GLN A 74 11.74 -6.38 -8.05
N ASP A 75 10.71 -6.16 -8.87
CA ASP A 75 10.14 -4.83 -9.12
C ASP A 75 9.67 -4.20 -7.77
N LEU A 76 8.92 -4.95 -6.96
CA LEU A 76 8.48 -4.50 -5.63
C LEU A 76 9.64 -4.27 -4.64
N ARG A 77 10.68 -5.09 -4.68
CA ARG A 77 11.85 -4.96 -3.80
C ARG A 77 12.72 -3.75 -4.18
N ASP A 78 12.85 -3.50 -5.47
CA ASP A 78 13.68 -2.41 -5.99
C ASP A 78 12.93 -1.06 -5.98
N GLY A 79 11.69 -1.03 -5.45
CA GLY A 79 10.85 0.16 -5.37
C GLY A 79 10.40 0.67 -6.74
N VAL A 80 10.44 -0.20 -7.76
CA VAL A 80 9.86 0.09 -9.06
C VAL A 80 8.35 -0.08 -8.89
N GLU A 81 7.62 1.03 -8.87
CA GLU A 81 6.17 0.99 -8.90
C GLU A 81 5.75 0.06 -10.06
N PRO A 82 5.03 -1.03 -9.77
CA PRO A 82 4.49 -1.85 -10.85
C PRO A 82 3.63 -0.95 -11.72
N GLU A 83 3.76 -1.05 -13.05
CA GLU A 83 2.79 -0.48 -13.98
C GLU A 83 1.43 -1.14 -13.69
N GLU A 84 0.66 -0.56 -12.76
CA GLU A 84 -0.65 -1.08 -12.35
C GLU A 84 -1.67 -0.90 -13.49
N PRO A 85 -2.59 -1.84 -13.73
CA PRO A 85 -3.97 -1.41 -13.87
C PRO A 85 -4.44 -0.91 -12.51
N ALA A 86 -4.46 0.41 -12.36
CA ALA A 86 -4.93 1.15 -11.18
C ALA A 86 -6.15 0.50 -10.53
N ASN A 87 -5.98 -0.23 -9.41
CA ASN A 87 -7.12 -0.67 -8.60
C ASN A 87 -6.77 -1.09 -7.17
N GLU A 88 -5.92 -0.32 -6.47
CA GLU A 88 -5.89 -0.34 -5.00
C GLU A 88 -5.74 1.08 -4.40
N SER A 89 -6.19 2.11 -5.09
CA SER A 89 -6.44 3.43 -4.50
C SER A 89 -7.87 3.51 -3.97
N GLU A 90 -8.16 2.83 -2.86
CA GLU A 90 -9.17 3.37 -1.95
C GLU A 90 -8.51 4.57 -1.24
N GLU A 91 -8.54 5.72 -1.92
CA GLU A 91 -8.31 7.02 -1.31
C GLU A 91 -9.20 7.11 -0.05
N PRO A 92 -8.69 7.48 1.13
CA PRO A 92 -9.56 8.12 2.09
C PRO A 92 -9.95 9.45 1.42
N ALA A 93 -11.20 9.54 0.97
CA ALA A 93 -11.81 10.79 0.56
C ALA A 93 -11.61 11.81 1.69
N ASN A 94 -10.57 12.60 1.55
CA ASN A 94 -10.30 13.75 2.40
C ASN A 94 -11.29 14.82 1.95
N GLU A 95 -12.54 14.69 2.42
CA GLU A 95 -13.47 15.81 2.49
C GLU A 95 -12.94 16.78 3.56
N SER A 96 -11.88 17.50 3.18
CA SER A 96 -11.49 18.75 3.81
C SER A 96 -12.61 19.76 3.55
N GLU A 97 -13.63 19.75 4.39
CA GLU A 97 -14.51 20.91 4.54
C GLU A 97 -13.66 22.07 5.07
N GLU A 98 -13.34 23.01 4.18
CA GLU A 98 -12.70 24.28 4.51
C GLU A 98 -13.49 25.02 5.61
N PRO A 99 -12.80 25.72 6.53
CA PRO A 99 -13.46 26.51 7.55
C PRO A 99 -14.09 27.75 6.90
N ALA A 100 -15.42 27.83 6.89
CA ALA A 100 -16.13 29.07 6.63
C ALA A 100 -15.85 30.07 7.77
N ASN A 101 -14.79 30.85 7.55
CA ASN A 101 -14.49 32.09 8.23
C ASN A 101 -15.60 33.09 7.89
N GLU A 102 -16.65 33.16 8.70
CA GLU A 102 -17.49 34.35 8.78
C GLU A 102 -16.96 35.23 9.91
N SER A 103 -16.06 36.12 9.49
CA SER A 103 -15.75 37.37 10.16
C SER A 103 -17.02 38.24 10.16
N GLU A 104 -17.64 38.43 11.32
CA GLU A 104 -18.43 39.63 11.58
C GLU A 104 -17.77 40.41 12.73
N GLU A 105 -17.27 41.59 12.36
CA GLU A 105 -16.66 42.62 13.20
C GLU A 105 -17.69 43.36 14.09
N PRO A 106 -17.26 44.21 15.04
CA PRO A 106 -18.00 44.58 16.25
C PRO A 106 -18.84 45.88 16.13
N ALA A 107 -19.46 46.26 17.27
CA ALA A 107 -20.25 47.47 17.58
C ALA A 107 -21.77 47.24 17.48
N ASN A 108 -22.62 47.66 18.43
CA ASN A 108 -22.58 48.93 19.16
C ASN A 108 -23.45 48.83 20.45
N GLU A 109 -23.09 49.63 21.45
CA GLU A 109 -23.86 49.97 22.65
C GLU A 109 -25.29 50.43 22.32
N SER A 110 -26.26 50.04 23.16
CA SER A 110 -27.31 50.90 23.76
C SER A 110 -28.10 50.14 24.81
#